data_AF-A0A816A8Q2-F1
#
_entry.id   AF-A0A816A8Q2-F1
#
_cell.length_a   1.000
_cell.length_b   1.000
_cell.length_c   1.000
_cell.angle_alpha   90.00
_cell.angle_beta   90.00
_cell.angle_gamma   90.00
#
_symmetry.space_group_name_H-M   'P 1'
#
loop_
_entity.id
_entity.type
_entity.pdbx_description
1 polymer ?
#
loop_
_entity_poly.entity_id
_entity_poly.type
_entity_poly.pdbx_seq_one_letter_code
_entity_poly.pdbx_strand_id
1 'polypeptide(L)'
;MHQALSSITTTTTEKLNSNTNELRKIAILIYKIMVIQTYQYLWKTYFKSGTGQLIAPFETKQKLFYSTTLPIWPKEIKTIVLSNKKDTTNGNEICLKFVNDHLYALQHQLKQYQQELNIKANNFQGYTLSIQEMFLTYIEENLNSSLSKKIKHQVELIHYDYHIRALKLEYFQHKPNEYQ
;
A
#
# COMPACT_ATOMS: atom_id res chain seq x y z
N MET A 1 37.21 -49.73 14.09
CA MET A 1 36.36 -49.11 13.04
C MET A 1 35.19 -48.36 13.67
N HIS A 2 35.39 -47.18 14.27
CA HIS A 2 34.29 -46.33 14.75
C HIS A 2 34.72 -44.85 14.76
N GLN A 3 34.92 -44.22 13.60
CA GLN A 3 35.17 -42.78 13.52
C GLN A 3 34.57 -42.09 12.27
N ALA A 4 33.57 -42.70 11.62
CA ALA A 4 32.99 -42.13 10.39
C ALA A 4 31.55 -41.57 10.55
N LEU A 5 30.87 -41.78 11.69
CA LEU A 5 29.46 -41.41 11.83
C LEU A 5 29.20 -40.01 12.43
N SER A 6 30.16 -39.37 13.09
CA SER A 6 29.93 -38.08 13.76
C SER A 6 30.02 -36.85 12.85
N SER A 7 30.65 -36.98 11.67
CA SER A 7 30.93 -35.84 10.78
C SER A 7 29.83 -35.57 9.75
N ILE A 8 28.96 -36.55 9.49
CA ILE A 8 27.89 -36.47 8.47
C ILE A 8 26.64 -35.77 9.05
N THR A 9 26.39 -35.93 10.34
CA THR A 9 25.23 -35.34 11.03
C THR A 9 25.37 -33.84 11.24
N THR A 10 26.58 -33.34 11.50
CA THR A 10 26.85 -31.90 11.70
C THR A 10 26.72 -31.09 10.41
N THR A 11 27.29 -31.56 9.30
CA THR A 11 27.22 -30.87 8.00
C THR A 11 25.80 -30.82 7.43
N THR A 12 25.00 -31.87 7.65
CA THR A 12 23.61 -31.92 7.17
C THR A 12 22.71 -30.96 7.95
N THR A 13 22.92 -30.83 9.26
CA THR A 13 22.16 -29.94 10.14
C THR A 13 22.49 -28.47 9.88
N GLU A 14 23.77 -28.14 9.68
CA GLU A 14 24.22 -26.77 9.36
C GLU A 14 23.70 -26.30 7.99
N LYS A 15 23.72 -27.18 6.98
CA LYS A 15 23.17 -26.88 5.65
C LYS A 15 21.66 -26.69 5.68
N LEU A 16 20.94 -27.50 6.45
CA LEU A 16 19.48 -27.35 6.63
C LEU A 16 19.12 -26.04 7.34
N ASN A 17 19.87 -25.68 8.38
CA ASN A 17 19.70 -24.41 9.10
C ASN A 17 20.00 -23.20 8.19
N SER A 18 21.03 -23.29 7.34
CA SER A 18 21.35 -22.26 6.35
C SER A 18 20.24 -22.07 5.32
N ASN A 19 19.74 -23.17 4.73
CA ASN A 19 18.64 -23.13 3.75
C ASN A 19 17.35 -22.55 4.36
N THR A 20 17.03 -22.95 5.58
CA THR A 20 15.85 -22.44 6.30
C THR A 20 15.98 -20.95 6.57
N ASN A 21 17.18 -20.46 6.89
CA ASN A 21 17.43 -19.04 7.12
C ASN A 21 17.30 -18.21 5.82
N GLU A 22 17.78 -18.70 4.69
CA GLU A 22 17.60 -18.01 3.40
C GLU A 22 16.14 -17.96 2.97
N LEU A 23 15.41 -19.07 3.11
CA LEU A 23 13.97 -19.11 2.90
C LEU A 23 13.22 -18.11 3.80
N ARG A 24 13.58 -18.03 5.08
CA ARG A 24 13.02 -17.04 6.02
C ARG A 24 13.29 -15.61 5.58
N LYS A 25 14.51 -15.29 5.14
CA LYS A 25 14.85 -13.94 4.65
C LYS A 25 14.01 -13.58 3.42
N ILE A 26 13.83 -14.52 2.50
CA ILE A 26 12.99 -14.34 1.32
C ILE A 26 11.53 -14.08 1.72
N ALA A 27 10.97 -14.90 2.63
CA ALA A 27 9.61 -14.72 3.12
C ALA A 27 9.41 -13.34 3.79
N ILE A 28 10.39 -12.87 4.56
CA ILE A 28 10.36 -11.53 5.17
C ILE A 28 10.33 -10.43 4.09
N LEU A 29 11.08 -10.57 3.00
CA LEU A 29 11.08 -9.60 1.91
C LEU A 29 9.73 -9.57 1.19
N ILE A 30 9.15 -10.74 0.90
CA ILE A 30 7.80 -10.85 0.32
C ILE A 30 6.79 -10.14 1.22
N TYR A 31 6.83 -10.40 2.53
CA TYR A 31 5.95 -9.73 3.49
C TYR A 31 6.11 -8.20 3.47
N LYS A 32 7.35 -7.70 3.54
CA LYS A 32 7.62 -6.25 3.48
C LYS A 32 7.10 -5.61 2.18
N ILE A 33 7.29 -6.28 1.05
CA ILE A 33 6.76 -5.84 -0.26
C ILE A 33 5.24 -5.74 -0.20
N MET A 34 4.55 -6.79 0.28
CA MET A 34 3.08 -6.80 0.38
C MET A 34 2.55 -5.69 1.30
N VAL A 35 3.20 -5.46 2.44
CA VAL A 35 2.86 -4.36 3.36
C VAL A 35 3.00 -3.00 2.67
N ILE A 36 4.11 -2.76 1.98
CA ILE A 36 4.34 -1.49 1.26
C ILE A 36 3.31 -1.31 0.15
N GLN A 37 3.01 -2.34 -0.64
CA GLN A 37 1.99 -2.27 -1.68
C GLN A 37 0.60 -1.95 -1.10
N THR A 38 0.28 -2.51 0.06
CA THR A 38 -0.96 -2.24 0.78
C THR A 38 -1.04 -0.78 1.22
N TYR A 39 0.05 -0.20 1.74
CA TYR A 39 0.11 1.23 2.04
C TYR A 39 0.09 2.11 0.77
N GLN A 40 0.80 1.72 -0.30
CA GLN A 40 0.75 2.45 -1.56
C GLN A 40 -0.67 2.54 -2.11
N TYR A 41 -1.49 1.50 -1.95
CA TYR A 41 -2.90 1.56 -2.31
C TYR A 41 -3.65 2.68 -1.55
N LEU A 42 -3.51 2.74 -0.22
CA LEU A 42 -4.08 3.81 0.59
C LEU A 42 -3.60 5.21 0.16
N TRP A 43 -2.29 5.40 0.02
CA TRP A 43 -1.72 6.70 -0.31
C TRP A 43 -2.06 7.16 -1.73
N LYS A 44 -2.20 6.23 -2.69
CA LYS A 44 -2.71 6.55 -4.03
C LYS A 44 -4.17 6.98 -3.98
N THR A 45 -4.99 6.39 -3.10
CA THR A 45 -6.37 6.84 -2.86
C THR A 45 -6.38 8.26 -2.29
N TYR A 46 -5.52 8.58 -1.33
CA TYR A 46 -5.39 9.95 -0.83
C TYR A 46 -4.98 10.95 -1.90
N PHE A 47 -4.00 10.60 -2.71
CA PHE A 47 -3.56 11.42 -3.83
C PHE A 47 -4.71 11.70 -4.79
N LYS A 48 -5.40 10.64 -5.26
CA LYS A 48 -6.56 10.78 -6.16
C LYS A 48 -7.68 11.62 -5.56
N SER A 49 -7.97 11.45 -4.28
CA SER A 49 -8.97 12.26 -3.56
C SER A 49 -8.59 13.73 -3.58
N GLY A 50 -7.34 14.02 -3.19
CA GLY A 50 -6.77 15.36 -3.15
C GLY A 50 -6.58 16.04 -4.51
N THR A 51 -6.47 15.29 -5.60
CA THR A 51 -6.38 15.84 -6.96
C THR A 51 -7.73 15.88 -7.69
N GLY A 52 -8.82 15.46 -7.03
CA GLY A 52 -10.15 15.41 -7.66
C GLY A 52 -10.28 14.28 -8.69
N GLN A 53 -9.43 13.25 -8.63
CA GLN A 53 -9.37 12.12 -9.56
C GLN A 53 -9.84 10.80 -8.92
N LEU A 54 -10.51 10.85 -7.77
CA LEU A 54 -11.05 9.66 -7.10
C LEU A 54 -12.40 9.22 -7.69
N ILE A 55 -12.55 9.35 -9.00
CA ILE A 55 -13.73 8.86 -9.71
C ILE A 55 -13.63 7.32 -9.71
N ALA A 56 -14.66 6.68 -9.16
CA ALA A 56 -14.66 5.28 -8.75
C ALA A 56 -14.26 4.30 -9.87
N PRO A 57 -13.51 3.23 -9.56
CA PRO A 57 -13.45 2.07 -10.44
C PRO A 57 -14.70 1.19 -10.25
N PHE A 58 -15.38 0.92 -11.37
CA PHE A 58 -16.03 -0.35 -11.74
C PHE A 58 -16.88 -1.06 -10.69
N GLU A 59 -18.22 -0.94 -10.77
CA GLU A 59 -19.17 -2.09 -10.75
C GLU A 59 -20.64 -1.66 -10.76
N THR A 60 -20.96 -0.41 -10.43
CA THR A 60 -22.33 0.12 -10.55
C THR A 60 -22.53 0.79 -11.90
N LYS A 61 -23.60 0.40 -12.59
CA LYS A 61 -24.02 0.83 -13.95
C LYS A 61 -24.30 2.34 -14.09
N GLN A 62 -23.95 3.16 -13.11
CA GLN A 62 -24.04 4.62 -13.14
C GLN A 62 -22.68 5.17 -12.75
N LYS A 63 -21.87 5.49 -13.76
CA LYS A 63 -20.68 6.31 -13.54
C LYS A 63 -21.16 7.69 -13.11
N LEU A 64 -21.10 8.00 -11.81
CA LEU A 64 -21.18 9.39 -11.37
C LEU A 64 -19.91 10.10 -11.86
N PHE A 65 -20.07 10.84 -12.95
CA PHE A 65 -19.08 11.80 -13.40
C PHE A 65 -19.42 13.13 -12.76
N TYR A 66 -18.56 13.60 -11.86
CA TYR A 66 -18.63 14.95 -11.34
C TYR A 66 -17.88 15.86 -12.30
N SER A 67 -18.45 17.00 -12.67
CA SER A 67 -17.72 18.00 -13.46
C SER A 67 -16.56 18.65 -12.70
N THR A 68 -16.45 18.42 -11.39
CA THR A 68 -15.53 19.14 -10.51
C THR A 68 -14.15 18.49 -10.46
N THR A 69 -13.13 19.20 -10.94
CA THR A 69 -11.70 18.89 -10.73
C THR A 69 -11.17 19.42 -9.40
N LEU A 70 -12.06 19.81 -8.48
CA LEU A 70 -11.69 20.46 -7.23
C LEU A 70 -10.96 19.48 -6.29
N PRO A 71 -9.83 19.89 -5.68
CA PRO A 71 -9.15 19.13 -4.64
C PRO A 71 -10.05 18.82 -3.43
N ILE A 72 -10.28 17.53 -3.16
CA ILE A 72 -11.05 17.08 -1.98
C ILE A 72 -10.11 16.32 -1.05
N TRP A 73 -9.31 17.04 -0.27
CA TRP A 73 -8.43 16.38 0.70
C TRP A 73 -9.25 15.72 1.84
N PRO A 74 -8.97 14.45 2.18
CA PRO A 74 -9.52 13.78 3.35
C PRO A 74 -9.16 14.53 4.65
N LYS A 75 -10.04 14.43 5.65
CA LYS A 75 -9.84 15.10 6.95
C LYS A 75 -8.54 14.66 7.62
N GLU A 76 -8.22 13.38 7.58
CA GLU A 76 -7.01 12.81 8.18
C GLU A 76 -5.74 13.47 7.64
N ILE A 77 -5.63 13.66 6.32
CA ILE A 77 -4.50 14.35 5.69
C ILE A 77 -4.45 15.81 6.13
N LYS A 78 -5.60 16.51 6.11
CA LYS A 78 -5.69 17.89 6.58
C LYS A 78 -5.24 18.00 8.04
N THR A 79 -5.66 17.10 8.91
CA THR A 79 -5.29 17.10 10.33
C THR A 79 -3.79 16.91 10.50
N ILE A 80 -3.18 15.91 9.84
CA ILE A 80 -1.74 15.63 9.96
C ILE A 80 -0.89 16.79 9.44
N VAL A 81 -1.32 17.42 8.35
CA VAL A 81 -0.58 18.51 7.70
C VAL A 81 -0.77 19.84 8.44
N LEU A 82 -2.00 20.16 8.86
CA LEU A 82 -2.35 21.45 9.45
C LEU A 82 -2.12 21.51 10.97
N SER A 83 -2.02 20.36 11.67
CA SER A 83 -1.61 20.34 13.08
C SER A 83 -0.21 20.95 13.29
N ASN A 84 0.58 21.05 12.22
CA ASN A 84 1.96 21.51 12.26
C ASN A 84 2.17 22.97 11.78
N LYS A 85 1.13 23.69 11.33
CA LYS A 85 1.28 25.08 10.81
C LYS A 85 0.06 25.97 11.11
N LYS A 86 0.28 27.10 11.81
CA LYS A 86 -0.76 28.04 12.27
C LYS A 86 -1.35 28.95 11.19
N ASP A 87 -0.65 29.18 10.09
CA ASP A 87 -1.13 29.98 8.97
C ASP A 87 -0.80 29.26 7.69
N THR A 88 -1.75 29.06 6.79
CA THR A 88 -1.41 28.74 5.39
C THR A 88 -2.55 29.03 4.42
N THR A 89 -2.35 30.09 3.65
CA THR A 89 -3.11 30.49 2.46
C THR A 89 -3.04 29.45 1.32
N ASN A 90 -2.29 28.36 1.49
CA ASN A 90 -2.03 27.34 0.47
C ASN A 90 -2.07 25.89 0.99
N GLY A 91 -3.11 25.53 1.74
CA GLY A 91 -3.24 24.20 2.35
C GLY A 91 -3.25 23.03 1.36
N ASN A 92 -3.71 23.24 0.13
CA ASN A 92 -3.79 22.20 -0.90
C ASN A 92 -2.41 21.78 -1.43
N GLU A 93 -1.52 22.73 -1.73
CA GLU A 93 -0.17 22.41 -2.19
C GLU A 93 0.64 21.68 -1.11
N ILE A 94 0.44 22.04 0.16
CA ILE A 94 1.12 21.36 1.26
C ILE A 94 0.62 19.93 1.41
N CYS A 95 -0.69 19.70 1.34
CA CYS A 95 -1.24 18.34 1.34
C CYS A 95 -0.73 17.52 0.15
N LEU A 96 -0.67 18.13 -1.05
CA LEU A 96 -0.17 17.48 -2.25
C LEU A 96 1.29 17.07 -2.10
N LYS A 97 2.15 17.99 -1.65
CA LYS A 97 3.56 17.72 -1.40
C LYS A 97 3.74 16.61 -0.37
N PHE A 98 3.02 16.70 0.75
CA PHE A 98 3.07 15.71 1.82
C PHE A 98 2.72 14.29 1.33
N VAL A 99 1.64 14.14 0.56
CA VAL A 99 1.21 12.85 0.02
C VAL A 99 2.19 12.33 -1.03
N ASN A 100 2.71 13.20 -1.89
CA ASN A 100 3.73 12.82 -2.89
C ASN A 100 5.03 12.35 -2.23
N ASP A 101 5.50 13.03 -1.18
CA ASP A 101 6.71 12.64 -0.46
C ASP A 101 6.57 11.23 0.15
N HIS A 102 5.39 10.92 0.71
CA HIS A 102 5.09 9.58 1.22
C HIS A 102 5.04 8.52 0.12
N LEU A 103 4.38 8.82 -1.00
CA LEU A 103 4.33 7.91 -2.15
C LEU A 103 5.73 7.63 -2.72
N TYR A 104 6.57 8.67 -2.82
CA TYR A 104 7.94 8.54 -3.27
C TYR A 104 8.77 7.68 -2.33
N ALA A 105 8.67 7.90 -1.01
CA ALA A 105 9.37 7.10 -0.01
C ALA A 105 8.96 5.61 -0.09
N LEU A 106 7.66 5.33 -0.19
CA LEU A 106 7.14 3.98 -0.34
C LEU A 106 7.63 3.33 -1.65
N GLN A 107 7.63 4.08 -2.76
CA GLN A 107 8.12 3.58 -4.05
C GLN A 107 9.60 3.25 -4.01
N HIS A 108 10.40 4.08 -3.34
CA HIS A 108 11.82 3.83 -3.15
C HIS A 108 12.06 2.54 -2.33
N GLN A 109 11.37 2.40 -1.19
CA GLN A 109 11.46 1.20 -0.35
C GLN A 109 10.99 -0.07 -1.09
N LEU A 110 9.90 0.03 -1.86
CA LEU A 110 9.41 -1.08 -2.67
C LEU A 110 10.48 -1.55 -3.65
N LYS A 111 11.10 -0.62 -4.39
CA LYS A 111 12.15 -0.93 -5.36
C LYS A 111 13.36 -1.59 -4.68
N GLN A 112 13.77 -1.08 -3.52
CA GLN A 112 14.87 -1.68 -2.75
C GLN A 112 14.58 -3.13 -2.36
N TYR A 113 13.41 -3.41 -1.77
CA TYR A 113 13.07 -4.78 -1.36
C TYR A 113 12.83 -5.72 -2.55
N GLN A 114 12.28 -5.23 -3.66
CA GLN A 114 12.16 -6.01 -4.90
C GLN A 114 13.53 -6.39 -5.46
N GLN A 115 14.49 -5.46 -5.46
CA GLN A 115 15.85 -5.75 -5.88
C GLN A 115 16.53 -6.77 -4.95
N GLU A 116 16.40 -6.60 -3.63
CA GLU A 116 16.96 -7.55 -2.67
C GLU A 116 16.32 -8.95 -2.82
N LEU A 117 15.00 -9.01 -3.03
CA LEU A 117 14.29 -10.26 -3.27
C LEU A 117 14.80 -10.93 -4.54
N ASN A 118 14.93 -10.21 -5.65
CA ASN A 118 15.42 -10.77 -6.91
C ASN A 118 16.83 -11.34 -6.75
N ILE A 119 17.73 -10.62 -6.06
CA ILE A 119 19.09 -11.10 -5.81
C ILE A 119 19.06 -12.39 -4.99
N LYS A 120 18.27 -12.44 -3.91
CA LYS A 120 18.19 -13.63 -3.04
C LYS A 120 17.52 -14.82 -3.73
N ALA A 121 16.43 -14.59 -4.42
CA ALA A 121 15.70 -15.60 -5.18
C ALA A 121 16.58 -16.24 -6.25
N ASN A 122 17.35 -15.44 -6.99
CA ASN A 122 18.25 -15.94 -8.03
C ASN A 122 19.47 -16.69 -7.47
N ASN A 123 19.94 -16.31 -6.27
CA ASN A 123 21.12 -16.92 -5.65
C ASN A 123 20.80 -18.17 -4.82
N PHE A 124 19.53 -18.40 -4.44
CA PHE A 124 19.13 -19.55 -3.65
C PHE A 124 18.76 -20.74 -4.54
N GLN A 125 19.70 -21.69 -4.68
CA GLN A 125 19.54 -22.91 -5.47
C GLN A 125 18.52 -23.84 -4.79
N GLY A 126 17.24 -23.62 -5.08
CA GLY A 126 16.11 -24.26 -4.40
C GLY A 126 14.89 -23.35 -4.28
N TYR A 127 15.03 -22.05 -4.53
CA TYR A 127 13.87 -21.16 -4.68
C TYR A 127 13.10 -21.52 -5.96
N THR A 128 11.80 -21.72 -5.84
CA THR A 128 10.90 -22.04 -6.96
C THR A 128 9.66 -21.17 -6.90
N LEU A 129 8.93 -21.09 -8.02
CA LEU A 129 7.64 -20.41 -8.06
C LEU A 129 6.67 -20.99 -7.01
N SER A 130 6.67 -22.30 -6.81
CA SER A 130 5.81 -22.95 -5.81
C SER A 130 6.13 -22.52 -4.38
N ILE A 131 7.42 -22.35 -4.04
CA ILE A 131 7.82 -21.81 -2.74
C ILE A 131 7.38 -20.34 -2.60
N GLN A 132 7.50 -19.55 -3.66
CA GLN A 132 7.01 -18.18 -3.67
C GLN A 132 5.50 -18.11 -3.43
N GLU A 133 4.71 -18.92 -4.13
CA GLU A 133 3.26 -19.01 -3.98
C GLU A 133 2.86 -19.46 -2.56
N MET A 134 3.61 -20.41 -1.99
CA MET A 134 3.41 -20.84 -0.60
C MET A 134 3.63 -19.70 0.38
N PHE A 135 4.70 -18.90 0.21
CA PHE A 135 4.92 -17.72 1.04
C PHE A 135 3.84 -16.66 0.84
N LEU A 136 3.45 -16.36 -0.39
CA LEU A 136 2.40 -15.40 -0.70
C LEU A 136 1.08 -15.78 -0.01
N THR A 137 0.67 -17.04 -0.17
CA THR A 137 -0.56 -17.59 0.43
C THR A 137 -0.51 -17.50 1.96
N TYR A 138 0.57 -18.01 2.56
CA TYR A 138 0.74 -18.01 4.01
C TYR A 138 0.72 -16.58 4.58
N ILE A 139 1.44 -15.65 3.95
CA ILE A 139 1.51 -14.26 4.38
C ILE A 139 0.14 -13.60 4.22
N GLU A 140 -0.54 -13.81 3.10
CA GLU A 140 -1.85 -13.23 2.84
C GLU A 140 -2.88 -13.68 3.87
N GLU A 141 -2.97 -14.99 4.12
CA GLU A 141 -3.95 -15.56 5.05
C GLU A 141 -3.68 -15.16 6.50
N ASN A 142 -2.41 -15.23 6.94
CA ASN A 142 -2.07 -15.19 8.36
C ASN A 142 -1.56 -13.83 8.85
N LEU A 143 -0.88 -13.05 8.00
CA LEU A 143 -0.15 -11.86 8.44
C LEU A 143 -0.73 -10.57 7.85
N ASN A 144 -1.01 -10.57 6.55
CA ASN A 144 -1.42 -9.37 5.82
C ASN A 144 -2.95 -9.21 5.75
N SER A 145 -3.73 -10.26 6.01
CA SER A 145 -5.21 -10.21 5.91
C SER A 145 -5.83 -9.11 6.78
N SER A 146 -5.39 -8.97 8.03
CA SER A 146 -5.88 -7.94 8.95
C SER A 146 -5.53 -6.52 8.47
N LEU A 147 -4.26 -6.29 8.09
CA LEU A 147 -3.81 -5.00 7.57
C LEU A 147 -4.54 -4.63 6.28
N SER A 148 -4.64 -5.56 5.33
CA SER A 148 -5.33 -5.37 4.07
C SER A 148 -6.80 -5.03 4.26
N LYS A 149 -7.51 -5.75 5.14
CA LYS A 149 -8.90 -5.44 5.48
C LYS A 149 -9.05 -4.04 6.07
N LYS A 150 -8.17 -3.66 7.02
CA LYS A 150 -8.19 -2.32 7.63
C LYS A 150 -7.97 -1.22 6.59
N ILE A 151 -7.00 -1.39 5.70
CA ILE A 151 -6.73 -0.41 4.64
C ILE A 151 -7.86 -0.36 3.62
N LYS A 152 -8.41 -1.50 3.19
CA LYS A 152 -9.57 -1.54 2.27
C LYS A 152 -10.75 -0.78 2.85
N HIS A 153 -11.08 -1.03 4.12
CA HIS A 153 -12.13 -0.30 4.81
C HIS A 153 -11.87 1.22 4.87
N GLN A 154 -10.63 1.62 5.18
CA GLN A 154 -10.27 3.04 5.18
C GLN A 154 -10.41 3.67 3.78
N VAL A 155 -10.05 2.94 2.73
CA VAL A 155 -10.24 3.38 1.33
C VAL A 155 -11.72 3.54 1.00
N GLU A 156 -12.58 2.61 1.40
CA GLU A 156 -14.03 2.72 1.23
C GLU A 156 -14.59 3.98 1.92
N LEU A 157 -14.15 4.27 3.14
CA LEU A 157 -14.55 5.48 3.86
C LEU A 157 -14.11 6.75 3.13
N ILE A 158 -12.90 6.76 2.55
CA ILE A 158 -12.40 7.89 1.74
C ILE A 158 -13.24 8.06 0.49
N HIS A 159 -13.60 6.99 -0.20
CA HIS A 159 -14.49 7.02 -1.36
C HIS A 159 -15.86 7.59 -1.00
N TYR A 160 -16.44 7.13 0.11
CA TYR A 160 -17.73 7.60 0.58
C TYR A 160 -17.73 9.10 0.91
N ASP A 161 -16.74 9.58 1.71
CA ASP A 161 -16.60 11.02 2.01
C ASP A 161 -16.38 11.85 0.74
N TYR A 162 -15.54 11.35 -0.17
CA TYR A 162 -15.24 12.03 -1.42
C TYR A 162 -16.51 12.23 -2.26
N HIS A 163 -17.32 11.18 -2.46
CA HIS A 163 -18.53 11.25 -3.28
C HIS A 163 -19.57 12.20 -2.70
N ILE A 164 -19.80 12.17 -1.38
CA ILE A 164 -20.72 13.11 -0.73
C ILE A 164 -20.27 14.55 -0.96
N ARG A 165 -18.97 14.82 -0.79
CA ARG A 165 -18.42 16.18 -0.94
C ARG A 165 -18.41 16.64 -2.39
N ALA A 166 -18.09 15.77 -3.33
CA ALA A 166 -18.13 16.06 -4.75
C ALA A 166 -19.56 16.38 -5.21
N LEU A 167 -20.54 15.56 -4.82
CA LEU A 167 -21.95 15.79 -5.12
C LEU A 167 -22.45 17.13 -4.56
N LYS A 168 -22.06 17.45 -3.32
CA LYS A 168 -22.41 18.74 -2.70
C LYS A 168 -21.81 19.93 -3.46
N LEU A 169 -20.56 19.81 -3.91
CA LEU A 169 -19.90 20.85 -4.71
C LEU A 169 -20.60 21.04 -6.07
N GLU A 170 -20.94 19.94 -6.75
CA GLU A 170 -21.68 19.96 -8.02
C GLU A 170 -23.07 20.59 -7.85
N TYR A 171 -23.82 20.21 -6.82
CA TYR A 171 -25.11 20.82 -6.49
C TYR A 171 -25.01 22.35 -6.33
N PHE A 172 -23.97 22.84 -5.63
CA PHE A 172 -23.76 24.29 -5.48
C PHE A 172 -23.37 25.00 -6.76
N GLN A 173 -22.67 24.34 -7.69
CA GLN A 173 -22.35 24.94 -9.00
C GLN A 173 -23.61 25.26 -9.81
N HIS A 174 -24.69 24.50 -9.63
CA HIS A 174 -25.98 24.76 -10.28
C HIS A 174 -26.78 25.91 -9.66
N LYS A 175 -26.23 26.61 -8.65
CA LYS A 175 -26.86 27.75 -7.97
C LYS A 175 -28.37 27.55 -7.71
N PRO A 176 -28.74 26.53 -6.94
CA PRO A 176 -30.15 26.13 -6.76
C PRO A 176 -31.02 27.24 -6.16
N ASN A 177 -30.42 28.19 -5.45
CA ASN A 177 -31.11 29.36 -4.89
C ASN A 177 -31.48 30.43 -5.95
N GLU A 178 -31.02 30.33 -7.20
CA GLU A 178 -31.48 31.20 -8.29
C GLU A 178 -32.82 30.73 -8.90
N TYR A 179 -33.33 29.56 -8.48
CA TYR A 179 -34.59 28.97 -8.94
C TYR A 179 -35.67 28.88 -7.83
N GLN A 180 -35.43 29.48 -6.66
CA GLN A 180 -36.36 29.59 -5.53
C GLN A 180 -36.87 31.02 -5.39
#